data_AF-A0A7S1GQ25-F1
#
_entry.id   AF-A0A7S1GQ25-F1
#
_cell.length_a   1.000
_cell.length_b   1.000
_cell.length_c   1.000
_cell.angle_alpha   90.00
_cell.angle_beta   90.00
_cell.angle_gamma   90.00
#
_symmetry.space_group_name_H-M   'P 1'
#
loop_
_entity.id
_entity.type
_entity.pdbx_description
1 polymer ?
#
loop_
_entity_poly.entity_id
_entity_poly.type
_entity_poly.pdbx_seq_one_letter_code
_entity_poly.pdbx_strand_id
1 'polypeptide(L)'
;AKEYARKGISLLDASTRWTNHYELSLDLHSTLAELGECTGDFQQSSAQVNDIIKHARSPHDQLRAYSATIETLLAQSQLQEALDTGFNVLNLLGHKFPRKPNPLVVLVEFMKTKRVASRMTNEAILNLPVTDDNHTVA
;
A
#
# COMPACT_ATOMS: atom_id res chain seq x y z
N ALA A 1 6.46 -17.29 -9.95
CA ALA A 1 6.25 -15.85 -9.75
C ALA A 1 7.56 -15.08 -9.51
N LYS A 2 8.32 -15.36 -8.45
CA LYS A 2 9.57 -14.64 -8.11
C LYS A 2 10.60 -14.59 -9.25
N GLU A 3 10.90 -15.73 -9.85
CA GLU A 3 11.84 -15.82 -10.98
C GLU A 3 11.34 -15.09 -12.25
N TYR A 4 10.03 -15.07 -12.47
CA TYR A 4 9.43 -14.31 -13.57
C TYR A 4 9.65 -12.81 -13.38
N ALA A 5 9.37 -12.28 -12.19
CA ALA A 5 9.52 -10.86 -11.90
C ALA A 5 11.01 -10.43 -11.94
N ARG A 6 11.92 -11.26 -11.39
CA ARG A 6 13.37 -11.06 -11.52
C ARG A 6 13.82 -11.02 -12.97
N LYS A 7 13.33 -11.97 -13.79
CA LYS A 7 13.69 -12.02 -15.21
C LYS A 7 13.15 -10.79 -15.94
N GLY A 8 11.91 -10.38 -15.68
CA GLY A 8 11.32 -9.16 -16.22
C GLY A 8 12.18 -7.94 -15.95
N ILE A 9 12.58 -7.72 -14.69
CA ILE A 9 13.45 -6.61 -14.30
C ILE A 9 14.81 -6.67 -15.01
N SER A 10 15.39 -7.86 -15.17
CA SER A 10 16.69 -8.02 -15.84
C SER A 10 16.65 -7.72 -17.34
N LEU A 11 15.46 -7.79 -17.96
CA LEU A 11 15.26 -7.50 -19.38
C LEU A 11 15.02 -6.01 -19.64
N LEU A 12 14.71 -5.23 -18.59
CA LEU A 12 14.54 -3.78 -18.69
C LEU A 12 15.88 -3.07 -18.49
N ASP A 13 16.17 -2.08 -19.32
CA ASP A 13 17.35 -1.24 -19.18
C ASP A 13 17.36 -0.55 -17.80
N ALA A 14 18.42 -0.77 -17.03
CA ALA A 14 18.57 -0.25 -15.68
C ALA A 14 18.53 1.29 -15.61
N SER A 15 18.97 1.96 -16.68
CA SER A 15 19.04 3.43 -16.73
C SER A 15 17.70 4.08 -17.08
N THR A 16 16.81 3.38 -17.77
CA THR A 16 15.58 3.98 -18.32
C THR A 16 14.27 3.29 -17.91
N ARG A 17 14.30 2.16 -17.21
CA ARG A 17 13.08 1.39 -16.86
C ARG A 17 11.99 2.22 -16.17
N TRP A 18 12.37 3.07 -15.21
CA TRP A 18 11.44 3.93 -14.46
C TRP A 18 10.89 5.11 -15.28
N THR A 19 11.51 5.41 -16.42
CA THR A 19 11.02 6.45 -17.34
C THR A 19 10.20 5.84 -18.47
N ASN A 20 10.76 4.85 -19.17
CA ASN A 20 10.20 4.26 -20.39
C ASN A 20 9.15 3.18 -20.11
N HIS A 21 9.26 2.49 -18.98
CA HIS A 21 8.44 1.34 -18.61
C HIS A 21 7.97 1.47 -17.15
N TYR A 22 7.49 2.65 -16.78
CA TYR A 22 7.16 2.98 -15.39
C TYR A 22 6.20 1.99 -14.74
N GLU A 23 5.01 1.80 -15.32
CA GLU A 23 3.98 0.91 -14.78
C GLU A 23 4.49 -0.53 -14.61
N LEU A 24 5.20 -1.03 -15.63
CA LEU A 24 5.77 -2.37 -15.60
C LEU A 24 6.88 -2.48 -14.54
N SER A 25 7.72 -1.47 -14.40
CA SER A 25 8.78 -1.44 -13.39
C SER A 25 8.17 -1.42 -11.99
N LEU A 26 7.16 -0.57 -11.78
CA LEU A 26 6.44 -0.48 -10.51
C LEU A 26 5.82 -1.83 -10.13
N ASP A 27 5.13 -2.48 -11.07
CA ASP A 27 4.46 -3.77 -10.82
C ASP A 27 5.46 -4.91 -10.55
N LEU A 28 6.53 -5.01 -11.34
CA LEU A 28 7.54 -6.06 -11.17
C LEU A 28 8.30 -5.90 -9.85
N HIS A 29 8.71 -4.68 -9.52
CA HIS A 29 9.41 -4.40 -8.27
C HIS A 29 8.48 -4.61 -7.06
N SER A 30 7.21 -4.19 -7.14
CA SER A 30 6.23 -4.39 -6.06
C SER A 30 5.95 -5.87 -5.84
N THR A 31 5.75 -6.64 -6.92
CA THR A 31 5.59 -8.10 -6.86
C THR A 31 6.78 -8.77 -6.20
N LEU A 32 8.00 -8.32 -6.52
CA LEU A 32 9.19 -8.83 -5.88
C LEU A 32 9.32 -8.44 -4.41
N ALA A 33 8.85 -7.25 -4.01
CA ALA A 33 8.84 -6.83 -2.62
C ALA A 33 7.92 -7.73 -1.78
N GLU A 34 6.69 -7.94 -2.24
CA GLU A 34 5.68 -8.78 -1.59
C GLU A 34 6.12 -10.25 -1.51
N LEU A 35 6.64 -10.81 -2.61
CA LEU A 35 7.16 -12.18 -2.60
C LEU A 35 8.37 -12.34 -1.67
N GLY A 36 9.18 -11.30 -1.51
CA GLY A 36 10.30 -11.30 -0.58
C GLY A 36 9.82 -11.44 0.86
N GLU A 37 8.80 -10.68 1.24
CA GLU A 37 8.15 -10.78 2.56
C GLU A 37 7.58 -12.18 2.78
N CYS A 38 6.75 -12.67 1.85
CA CYS A 38 6.07 -13.96 1.99
C CYS A 38 7.04 -15.15 2.07
N THR A 39 8.26 -15.00 1.53
CA THR A 39 9.29 -16.06 1.52
C THR A 39 10.37 -15.86 2.58
N GLY A 40 10.29 -14.81 3.40
CA GLY A 40 11.31 -14.46 4.40
C GLY A 40 12.60 -13.87 3.83
N ASP A 41 12.65 -13.56 2.54
CA ASP A 41 13.77 -12.87 1.87
C ASP A 41 13.64 -11.35 2.06
N PHE A 42 13.68 -10.92 3.33
CA PHE A 42 13.45 -9.53 3.72
C PHE A 42 14.49 -8.56 3.15
N GLN A 43 15.72 -9.02 2.92
CA GLN A 43 16.77 -8.20 2.32
C GLN A 43 16.40 -7.83 0.88
N GLN A 44 15.94 -8.79 0.09
CA GLN A 44 15.51 -8.53 -1.27
C GLN A 44 14.21 -7.69 -1.28
N SER A 45 13.28 -7.95 -0.36
CA SER A 45 12.07 -7.15 -0.22
C SER A 45 12.41 -5.68 0.03
N SER A 46 13.24 -5.40 1.04
CA SER A 46 13.67 -4.05 1.39
C SER A 46 14.40 -3.35 0.24
N ALA A 47 15.23 -4.07 -0.52
CA ALA A 47 15.88 -3.51 -1.70
C ALA A 47 14.88 -3.06 -2.78
N GLN A 48 13.81 -3.84 -3.00
CA GLN A 48 12.77 -3.45 -3.96
C GLN A 48 11.93 -2.28 -3.45
N VAL A 49 11.55 -2.30 -2.18
CA VAL A 49 10.81 -1.19 -1.53
C VAL A 49 11.57 0.12 -1.70
N ASN A 50 12.88 0.13 -1.42
CA ASN A 50 13.69 1.33 -1.56
C ASN A 50 13.75 1.84 -3.01
N ASP A 51 13.82 0.93 -3.99
CA ASP A 51 13.83 1.32 -5.40
C ASP A 51 12.47 1.91 -5.84
N ILE A 52 11.35 1.34 -5.35
CA ILE A 52 10.01 1.86 -5.59
C ILE A 52 9.87 3.26 -4.97
N ILE A 53 10.20 3.43 -3.69
CA ILE A 53 10.07 4.73 -2.98
C ILE A 53 10.86 5.82 -3.70
N LYS A 54 12.05 5.49 -4.22
CA LYS A 54 12.92 6.43 -4.95
C LYS A 54 12.32 6.91 -6.28
N HIS A 55 11.58 6.07 -6.98
CA HIS A 55 11.11 6.35 -8.34
C HIS A 55 9.61 6.60 -8.45
N ALA A 56 8.86 6.36 -7.38
CA ALA A 56 7.43 6.58 -7.32
C ALA A 56 7.06 8.03 -7.71
N ARG A 57 6.03 8.17 -8.54
CA ARG A 57 5.51 9.45 -9.02
C ARG A 57 4.42 10.00 -8.11
N SER A 58 3.78 9.13 -7.33
CA SER A 58 2.75 9.48 -6.36
C SER A 58 2.87 8.68 -5.05
N PRO A 59 2.29 9.16 -3.94
CA PRO A 59 2.13 8.35 -2.73
C PRO A 59 1.36 7.03 -2.94
N HIS A 60 0.43 7.00 -3.89
CA HIS A 60 -0.36 5.80 -4.19
C HIS A 60 0.52 4.69 -4.77
N ASP A 61 1.49 5.05 -5.62
CA ASP A 61 2.43 4.11 -6.22
C ASP A 61 3.28 3.39 -5.15
N GLN A 62 3.47 4.02 -3.98
CA GLN A 62 4.25 3.48 -2.88
C GLN A 62 3.46 2.55 -1.97
N LEU A 63 2.13 2.44 -2.13
CA LEU A 63 1.26 1.68 -1.22
C LEU A 63 1.69 0.22 -1.06
N ARG A 64 1.92 -0.49 -2.18
CA ARG A 64 2.37 -1.90 -2.15
C ARG A 64 3.73 -2.06 -1.46
N ALA A 65 4.65 -1.13 -1.70
CA ALA A 65 5.96 -1.12 -1.05
C ALA A 65 5.86 -0.91 0.47
N TYR A 66 4.99 0.00 0.90
CA TYR A 66 4.73 0.23 2.32
C TYR A 66 4.01 -0.95 2.98
N SER A 67 3.05 -1.59 2.31
CA SER A 67 2.40 -2.81 2.81
C SER A 67 3.43 -3.92 3.03
N ALA A 68 4.29 -4.21 2.05
CA ALA A 68 5.36 -5.19 2.20
C ALA A 68 6.33 -4.85 3.34
N THR A 69 6.59 -3.56 3.57
CA THR A 69 7.40 -3.09 4.71
C THR A 69 6.71 -3.37 6.04
N ILE A 70 5.43 -3.05 6.15
CA ILE A 70 4.62 -3.28 7.36
C ILE A 70 4.57 -4.78 7.68
N GLU A 71 4.28 -5.61 6.68
CA GLU A 71 4.24 -7.07 6.82
C GLU A 71 5.60 -7.64 7.24
N THR A 72 6.70 -7.17 6.63
CA THR A 72 8.06 -7.54 7.05
C THR A 72 8.34 -7.19 8.51
N LEU A 73 7.96 -5.98 8.96
CA LEU A 73 8.13 -5.55 10.35
C LEU A 73 7.31 -6.42 11.30
N LEU A 74 6.06 -6.76 10.93
CA LEU A 74 5.22 -7.67 11.71
C LEU A 74 5.83 -9.07 11.80
N ALA A 75 6.35 -9.62 10.70
CA ALA A 75 7.04 -10.90 10.68
C ALA A 75 8.30 -10.91 11.58
N GLN A 76 8.96 -9.74 11.73
CA GLN A 76 10.10 -9.53 12.62
C GLN A 76 9.70 -9.15 14.06
N SER A 77 8.41 -9.21 14.40
CA SER A 77 7.87 -8.81 15.71
C SER A 77 8.11 -7.34 16.10
N GLN A 78 8.36 -6.47 15.12
CA GLN A 78 8.56 -5.03 15.28
C GLN A 78 7.22 -4.27 15.14
N LEU A 79 6.29 -4.56 16.05
CA LEU A 79 4.91 -4.06 15.98
C LEU A 79 4.84 -2.52 16.02
N GLN A 80 5.69 -1.87 16.83
CA GLN A 80 5.63 -0.42 17.00
C GLN A 80 6.07 0.30 15.72
N GLU A 81 7.12 -0.18 15.08
CA GLU A 81 7.63 0.33 13.81
C GLU A 81 6.63 0.08 12.67
N ALA A 82 5.95 -1.07 12.67
CA ALA A 82 4.88 -1.38 11.71
C ALA A 82 3.72 -0.38 11.84
N LEU A 83 3.28 -0.11 13.07
CA LEU A 83 2.24 0.89 13.35
C LEU A 83 2.69 2.30 12.94
N ASP A 84 3.91 2.69 13.31
CA ASP A 84 4.46 4.00 12.96
C ASP A 84 4.52 4.21 11.44
N THR A 85 4.93 3.18 10.70
CA THR A 85 4.92 3.18 9.24
C THR A 85 3.50 3.34 8.70
N GLY A 86 2.54 2.54 9.18
CA GLY A 86 1.14 2.64 8.76
C GLY A 86 0.53 4.02 9.02
N PHE A 87 0.73 4.61 10.20
CA PHE A 87 0.26 5.97 10.51
C PHE A 87 0.89 7.03 9.60
N ASN A 88 2.18 6.91 9.31
CA ASN A 88 2.88 7.84 8.43
C ASN A 88 2.35 7.78 7.00
N VAL A 89 2.10 6.56 6.48
CA VAL A 89 1.56 6.35 5.14
C VAL A 89 0.13 6.87 5.03
N LEU A 90 -0.72 6.60 6.02
CA LEU A 90 -2.07 7.18 6.06
C LEU A 90 -2.03 8.71 6.04
N ASN A 91 -1.13 9.33 6.80
CA ASN A 91 -0.97 10.79 6.80
C ASN A 91 -0.44 11.30 5.45
N LEU A 92 0.46 10.57 4.77
CA LEU A 92 0.94 10.90 3.43
C LEU A 92 -0.20 10.89 2.39
N LEU A 93 -1.16 9.98 2.55
CA LEU A 93 -2.38 9.90 1.73
C LEU A 93 -3.47 10.91 2.14
N GLY A 94 -3.20 11.79 3.12
CA GLY A 94 -4.14 12.79 3.62
C GLY A 94 -5.11 12.29 4.69
N HIS A 95 -4.99 11.04 5.14
CA HIS A 95 -5.81 10.44 6.18
C HIS A 95 -5.14 10.52 7.56
N LYS A 96 -5.54 11.50 8.37
CA LYS A 96 -5.01 11.64 9.73
C LYS A 96 -5.75 10.72 10.70
N PHE A 97 -5.02 9.74 11.24
CA PHE A 97 -5.53 8.89 12.30
C PHE A 97 -4.93 9.23 13.67
N PRO A 98 -5.73 9.23 14.75
CA PRO A 98 -5.22 9.42 16.09
C PRO A 98 -4.43 8.19 16.54
N ARG A 99 -3.20 8.40 17.02
CA ARG A 99 -2.34 7.31 17.55
C ARG A 99 -2.92 6.62 18.79
N LYS A 100 -3.73 7.35 19.57
CA LYS A 100 -4.43 6.85 20.76
C LYS A 100 -5.87 7.37 20.71
N PRO A 101 -6.80 6.65 20.09
CA PRO A 101 -8.18 7.08 20.02
C PRO A 101 -8.84 7.00 21.40
N ASN A 102 -9.67 7.99 21.72
CA ASN A 102 -10.58 7.93 22.87
C ASN A 102 -11.81 7.08 22.51
N PRO A 103 -12.29 6.16 23.37
CA PRO A 103 -13.51 5.39 23.13
C PRO A 103 -14.73 6.22 22.68
N LEU A 104 -14.89 7.43 23.20
CA LEU A 104 -15.96 8.35 22.77
C LEU A 104 -15.80 8.79 21.31
N VAL A 105 -14.57 9.07 20.88
CA VAL A 105 -14.27 9.41 19.49
C VAL A 105 -14.59 8.23 18.58
N VAL A 106 -14.19 7.02 18.97
CA VAL A 106 -14.50 5.79 18.22
C VAL A 106 -16.02 5.59 18.11
N LEU A 107 -16.77 5.78 19.19
CA LEU A 107 -18.23 5.66 19.19
C LEU A 107 -18.88 6.69 18.26
N VAL A 108 -18.42 7.94 18.28
CA VAL A 108 -18.93 8.99 17.39
C VAL A 108 -18.67 8.64 15.93
N GLU A 109 -17.44 8.25 15.57
CA GLU A 109 -17.11 7.85 14.20
C GLU A 109 -17.90 6.62 13.76
N PHE A 110 -18.05 5.61 14.63
CA PHE A 110 -18.88 4.43 14.35
C PHE A 110 -20.34 4.80 14.06
N MET A 111 -20.93 5.71 14.85
CA MET A 111 -22.30 6.17 14.64
C MET A 111 -22.46 6.96 13.33
N LYS A 112 -21.45 7.74 12.94
CA LYS A 112 -21.43 8.42 11.63
C LYS A 112 -21.40 7.39 10.49
N THR A 113 -20.49 6.41 10.55
CA THR A 113 -20.39 5.33 9.56
C THR A 113 -21.69 4.54 9.47
N LYS A 114 -22.28 4.14 10.60
CA LYS A 114 -23.56 3.43 10.64
C LYS A 114 -24.70 4.23 10.01
N ARG A 115 -24.75 5.55 10.24
CA ARG A 115 -25.77 6.43 9.63
C ARG A 115 -25.62 6.50 8.10
N VAL A 116 -24.40 6.59 7.59
CA VAL A 116 -24.16 6.57 6.13
C VAL A 116 -24.59 5.23 5.55
N ALA A 117 -24.12 4.11 6.13
CA ALA A 117 -24.47 2.77 5.67
C ALA A 117 -25.98 2.51 5.71
N SER A 118 -26.68 2.96 6.76
CA SER A 118 -28.14 2.78 6.90
C SER A 118 -28.97 3.56 5.86
N ARG A 119 -28.36 4.54 5.18
CA ARG A 119 -29.00 5.32 4.10
C ARG A 119 -28.75 4.75 2.71
N MET A 120 -27.84 3.77 2.60
CA MET A 120 -27.56 3.11 1.32
C MET A 120 -28.55 1.98 1.11
N THR A 121 -29.26 1.98 -0.02
CA THR A 121 -30.08 0.85 -0.43
C THR A 121 -29.21 -0.21 -1.11
N ASN A 122 -29.70 -1.45 -1.17
CA ASN A 122 -29.01 -2.52 -1.89
C ASN A 122 -28.77 -2.12 -3.36
N GLU A 123 -29.75 -1.50 -4.00
CA GLU A 123 -29.66 -1.00 -5.38
C GLU A 123 -28.62 0.12 -5.51
N ALA A 124 -28.53 1.03 -4.54
CA ALA A 124 -27.52 2.09 -4.56
C ALA A 124 -26.10 1.51 -4.41
N ILE A 125 -25.93 0.49 -3.55
CA ILE A 125 -24.65 -0.21 -3.37
C ILE A 125 -24.24 -0.93 -4.66
N LEU A 126 -25.17 -1.64 -5.31
CA LEU A 126 -24.92 -2.36 -6.55
C LEU A 126 -24.54 -1.43 -7.72
N ASN A 127 -25.00 -0.18 -7.67
CA ASN A 127 -24.74 0.83 -8.71
C ASN A 127 -23.62 1.81 -8.33
N LEU A 128 -22.83 1.53 -7.29
CA LEU A 128 -21.66 2.35 -7.00
C LEU A 128 -20.67 2.31 -8.18
N PRO A 129 -20.01 3.44 -8.51
CA PRO A 129 -18.97 3.43 -9.52
C PRO A 129 -17.86 2.47 -9.09
N VAL A 130 -17.23 1.82 -10.07
CA VAL A 130 -15.99 1.09 -9.83
C VAL A 130 -14.99 2.08 -9.25
N THR A 131 -14.47 1.78 -8.06
CA THR A 131 -13.39 2.57 -7.46
C THR A 131 -12.17 2.46 -8.36
N ASP A 132 -11.70 3.60 -8.86
CA ASP A 132 -10.42 3.72 -9.54
C ASP A 132 -9.32 3.70 -8.47
N ASP A 133 -8.35 2.78 -8.60
CA ASP A 133 -7.20 2.65 -7.69
C ASP A 133 -6.43 3.97 -7.54
N ASN A 134 -6.55 4.90 -8.50
CA ASN A 134 -5.89 6.19 -8.45
C ASN A 134 -6.61 7.28 -7.64
N HIS A 135 -7.92 7.22 -7.38
CA HIS A 135 -8.59 8.29 -6.64
C HIS A 135 -9.85 7.85 -5.88
N THR A 136 -9.88 8.26 -4.59
CA THR A 136 -11.04 8.38 -3.70
C THR A 136 -11.72 7.06 -3.28
N VAL A 137 -11.32 6.57 -2.11
CA VAL A 137 -12.30 6.07 -1.13
C VAL A 137 -13.13 7.28 -0.68
N ALA A 138 -14.38 7.34 -1.13
CA ALA A 138 -15.37 8.33 -0.72
C ALA A 138 -15.82 8.12 0.74
#